data_AF-A0A085BD12-F1
#
_entry.id   AF-A0A085BD12-F1
#
_cell.length_a   1.000
_cell.length_b   1.000
_cell.length_c   1.000
_cell.angle_alpha   90.00
_cell.angle_beta   90.00
_cell.angle_gamma   90.00
#
_symmetry.space_group_name_H-M   'P 1'
#
loop_
_entity.id
_entity.type
_entity.pdbx_description
1 polymer ?
#
loop_
_entity_poly.entity_id
_entity_poly.type
_entity_poly.pdbx_seq_one_letter_code
_entity_poly.pdbx_strand_id
1 'polypeptide(L)'
;MQYNSNPINFKNPFQSFLMAGFECADQQNAFGERVDLIKLTGHDRFINEDYQRLTEITIKTIREGIRWSFVEKSPFVYDWSQVEEIIINAKNNCIQVIWDICHFGFPDDLTPLHPMFARRFSHLCRAFVLKYRSLVPDGELTVTPINEVSFLSWLGGDAKGTSPYCVNQGWEVKYMLMKAYIEGIEMMKEIDPTIKIMTTEPLVNIISSNLSDPFSVLKANEKHQEQFQVLEILTGKLCPELRGKPEYLDMIGVNFYNDNQWTFPEHQFIPWNETPPSPHWRSLHSLIEEVFINYGKPIVLSETSIPEDNRRDWLEMISDECLSILKTGIPFYGCCIYPIIDRPDWDFPDEWHHSGLWDITNLETLEREIHQESLEVLQDFQRRIKLINF
;
A
#
# COMPACT_ATOMS: atom_id res chain seq x y z
N MET A 1 0.25 13.40 24.94
CA MET A 1 0.47 12.65 26.20
C MET A 1 1.54 11.61 25.92
N GLN A 2 2.55 11.42 26.77
CA GLN A 2 3.50 10.31 26.55
C GLN A 2 2.77 8.99 26.84
N TYR A 3 2.64 8.13 25.83
CA TYR A 3 1.99 6.83 25.93
C TYR A 3 2.79 5.93 26.90
N ASN A 4 2.37 5.89 28.16
CA ASN A 4 3.01 5.13 29.23
C ASN A 4 2.10 3.94 29.62
N SER A 5 2.27 2.80 28.96
CA SER A 5 1.69 1.53 29.37
C SER A 5 2.55 0.38 28.85
N ASN A 6 3.32 -0.27 29.74
CA ASN A 6 4.19 -1.45 29.55
C ASN A 6 4.99 -1.51 28.23
N PRO A 7 6.33 -1.55 28.24
CA PRO A 7 7.10 -1.55 27.00
C PRO A 7 6.92 -2.87 26.26
N ILE A 8 5.89 -2.96 25.42
CA ILE A 8 5.96 -3.78 24.21
C ILE A 8 7.12 -3.16 23.44
N ASN A 9 8.27 -3.84 23.45
CA ASN A 9 9.47 -3.36 22.78
C ASN A 9 9.27 -3.54 21.26
N PHE A 10 8.58 -2.58 20.66
CA PHE A 10 8.35 -2.48 19.24
C PHE A 10 9.68 -2.21 18.54
N LYS A 11 10.34 -3.26 18.05
CA LYS A 11 11.54 -3.15 17.23
C LYS A 11 11.14 -2.98 15.75
N ASN A 12 11.50 -1.85 15.16
CA ASN A 12 11.33 -1.62 13.73
C ASN A 12 12.15 -2.67 12.94
N PRO A 13 11.51 -3.50 12.09
CA PRO A 13 12.18 -4.54 11.32
C PRO A 13 12.76 -4.06 9.99
N PHE A 14 12.56 -2.80 9.63
CA PHE A 14 12.91 -2.29 8.32
C PHE A 14 14.34 -1.74 8.26
N GLN A 15 15.02 -1.96 7.13
CA GLN A 15 16.41 -1.54 6.93
C GLN A 15 16.58 -0.03 6.69
N SER A 16 15.53 0.64 6.23
CA SER A 16 15.42 2.10 6.17
C SER A 16 14.01 2.56 6.56
N PHE A 17 13.93 3.75 7.17
CA PHE A 17 12.66 4.41 7.49
C PHE A 17 12.02 5.02 6.24
N LEU A 18 12.79 5.76 5.43
CA LEU A 18 12.34 6.17 4.10
C LEU A 18 12.38 4.94 3.20
N MET A 19 11.26 4.65 2.55
CA MET A 19 11.03 3.49 1.71
C MET A 19 10.63 3.94 0.31
N ALA A 20 10.71 3.03 -0.64
CA ALA A 20 10.26 3.24 -2.01
C ALA A 20 9.30 2.13 -2.42
N GLY A 21 8.24 2.47 -3.15
CA GLY A 21 7.33 1.48 -3.69
C GLY A 21 7.35 1.50 -5.21
N PHE A 22 7.49 0.32 -5.81
CA PHE A 22 7.35 0.18 -7.26
C PHE A 22 5.90 -0.13 -7.57
N GLU A 23 5.36 0.60 -8.56
CA GLU A 23 4.01 0.34 -9.02
C GLU A 23 3.94 -1.06 -9.65
N CYS A 24 3.24 -1.96 -8.96
CA CYS A 24 3.19 -3.36 -9.32
C CYS A 24 1.78 -3.83 -9.70
N ALA A 25 0.81 -2.90 -9.81
CA ALA A 25 -0.51 -3.26 -10.27
C ALA A 25 -0.46 -3.83 -11.70
N ASP A 26 -1.14 -4.97 -11.85
CA ASP A 26 -1.29 -5.70 -13.10
C ASP A 26 -2.77 -6.02 -13.36
N GLN A 27 -3.67 -5.07 -13.09
CA GLN A 27 -5.12 -5.25 -13.15
C GLN A 27 -5.69 -5.21 -14.57
N GLN A 28 -6.95 -5.64 -14.72
CA GLN A 28 -7.74 -5.26 -15.89
C GLN A 28 -8.35 -3.88 -15.66
N ASN A 29 -8.14 -2.94 -16.57
CA ASN A 29 -8.65 -1.58 -16.48
C ASN A 29 -10.17 -1.50 -16.75
N ALA A 30 -10.77 -0.31 -16.80
CA ALA A 30 -12.20 -0.12 -17.03
C ALA A 30 -12.70 -0.67 -18.38
N PHE A 31 -11.78 -0.90 -19.33
CA PHE A 31 -12.06 -1.45 -20.67
C PHE A 31 -11.90 -2.98 -20.76
N GLY A 32 -11.48 -3.65 -19.67
CA GLY A 32 -11.20 -5.08 -19.67
C GLY A 32 -9.81 -5.45 -20.17
N GLU A 33 -8.92 -4.47 -20.34
CA GLU A 33 -7.58 -4.66 -20.85
C GLU A 33 -6.58 -4.76 -19.70
N ARG A 34 -5.65 -5.72 -19.79
CA ARG A 34 -4.61 -5.92 -18.78
C ARG A 34 -3.58 -4.80 -18.87
N VAL A 35 -3.38 -4.07 -17.78
CA VAL A 35 -2.37 -3.02 -17.64
C VAL A 35 -1.34 -3.46 -16.62
N ASP A 36 -0.13 -3.77 -17.09
CA ASP A 36 0.99 -4.29 -16.30
C ASP A 36 2.05 -3.20 -16.14
N LEU A 37 2.03 -2.53 -14.99
CA LEU A 37 2.82 -1.32 -14.76
C LEU A 37 4.31 -1.61 -14.58
N ILE A 38 4.69 -2.81 -14.13
CA ILE A 38 6.10 -3.23 -14.11
C ILE A 38 6.64 -3.32 -15.54
N LYS A 39 5.85 -3.84 -16.48
CA LYS A 39 6.24 -3.95 -17.88
C LYS A 39 6.27 -2.59 -18.59
N LEU A 40 5.26 -1.75 -18.34
CA LEU A 40 5.11 -0.43 -18.97
C LEU A 40 6.22 0.54 -18.56
N THR A 41 6.60 0.56 -17.28
CA THR A 41 7.74 1.34 -16.77
C THR A 41 9.10 0.71 -17.12
N GLY A 42 9.08 -0.53 -17.60
CA GLY A 42 10.28 -1.33 -17.88
C GLY A 42 11.06 -1.71 -16.63
N HIS A 43 10.46 -1.61 -15.45
CA HIS A 43 11.12 -2.00 -14.20
C HIS A 43 11.58 -3.46 -14.22
N ASP A 44 10.87 -4.35 -14.93
CA ASP A 44 11.31 -5.73 -15.20
C ASP A 44 12.70 -5.83 -15.84
N ARG A 45 13.07 -4.87 -16.70
CA ARG A 45 14.34 -4.85 -17.43
C ARG A 45 15.44 -4.06 -16.72
N PHE A 46 15.07 -3.06 -15.93
CA PHE A 46 15.98 -2.13 -15.27
C PHE A 46 16.06 -2.32 -13.74
N ILE A 47 15.56 -3.45 -13.24
CA ILE A 47 15.44 -3.72 -11.79
C ILE A 47 16.74 -3.51 -11.03
N ASN A 48 17.89 -3.93 -11.58
CA ASN A 48 19.16 -3.76 -10.91
C ASN A 48 19.57 -2.28 -10.83
N GLU A 49 19.42 -1.55 -11.94
CA GLU A 49 19.72 -0.13 -12.03
C GLU A 49 18.79 0.70 -11.12
N ASP A 50 17.52 0.35 -11.07
CA ASP A 50 16.53 0.99 -10.18
C ASP A 50 16.88 0.76 -8.71
N TYR A 51 17.30 -0.44 -8.35
CA TYR A 51 17.76 -0.74 -7.00
C TYR A 51 19.07 -0.02 -6.66
N GLN A 52 20.00 0.09 -7.61
CA GLN A 52 21.22 0.88 -7.43
C GLN A 52 20.90 2.35 -7.14
N ARG A 53 19.99 2.97 -7.90
CA ARG A 53 19.52 4.34 -7.68
C ARG A 53 18.97 4.55 -6.27
N LEU A 54 18.20 3.59 -5.73
CA LEU A 54 17.70 3.65 -4.35
C LEU A 54 18.82 3.59 -3.32
N THR A 55 19.78 2.69 -3.51
CA THR A 55 20.90 2.54 -2.57
C THR A 55 21.80 3.77 -2.52
N GLU A 56 21.97 4.48 -3.64
CA GLU A 56 22.71 5.75 -3.73
C GLU A 56 22.10 6.84 -2.84
N ILE A 57 20.77 6.83 -2.66
CA ILE A 57 20.05 7.73 -1.77
C ILE A 57 19.66 7.07 -0.44
N THR A 58 20.30 5.96 -0.08
CA THR A 58 20.17 5.26 1.22
C THR A 58 18.79 4.67 1.53
N ILE A 59 17.94 4.48 0.52
CA ILE A 59 16.70 3.70 0.65
C ILE A 59 17.04 2.21 0.52
N LYS A 60 16.64 1.42 1.52
CA LYS A 60 16.97 -0.01 1.63
C LYS A 60 15.77 -0.90 1.93
N THR A 61 14.60 -0.32 2.19
CA THR A 61 13.33 -1.05 2.28
C THR A 61 12.46 -0.62 1.10
N ILE A 62 11.90 -1.59 0.38
CA ILE A 62 11.00 -1.32 -0.74
C ILE A 62 9.70 -2.11 -0.62
N ARG A 63 8.66 -1.65 -1.31
CA ARG A 63 7.46 -2.43 -1.63
C ARG A 63 7.48 -2.89 -3.08
N GLU A 64 7.23 -4.18 -3.29
CA GLU A 64 7.21 -4.85 -4.60
C GLU A 64 6.11 -5.90 -4.67
N GLY A 65 5.57 -6.10 -5.87
CA GLY A 65 4.52 -7.09 -6.12
C GLY A 65 5.00 -8.31 -6.88
N ILE A 66 4.43 -9.48 -6.57
CA ILE A 66 4.72 -10.70 -7.33
C ILE A 66 3.95 -10.78 -8.65
N ARG A 67 2.92 -9.94 -8.85
CA ARG A 67 1.99 -9.96 -9.99
C ARG A 67 1.32 -11.32 -10.17
N TRP A 68 0.28 -11.59 -9.37
CA TRP A 68 -0.40 -12.90 -9.38
C TRP A 68 -0.86 -13.31 -10.79
N SER A 69 -1.42 -12.38 -11.59
CA SER A 69 -1.86 -12.70 -12.95
C SER A 69 -0.72 -13.16 -13.86
N PHE A 70 0.51 -12.69 -13.59
CA PHE A 70 1.70 -13.07 -14.31
C PHE A 70 2.32 -14.39 -13.80
N VAL A 71 2.39 -14.59 -12.49
CA VAL A 71 3.05 -15.76 -11.88
C VAL A 71 2.26 -17.05 -12.12
N GLU A 72 0.93 -17.01 -12.01
CA GLU A 72 0.11 -18.21 -12.16
C GLU A 72 -0.32 -18.44 -13.62
N LYS A 73 0.50 -19.17 -14.39
CA LYS A 73 0.30 -19.40 -15.83
C LYS A 73 -0.94 -20.26 -16.15
N SER A 74 -1.31 -21.14 -15.23
CA SER A 74 -2.56 -21.89 -15.25
C SER A 74 -2.88 -22.32 -13.80
N PRO A 75 -4.11 -22.74 -13.46
CA PRO A 75 -4.46 -23.08 -12.08
C PRO A 75 -3.43 -23.97 -11.38
N PHE A 76 -2.84 -23.43 -10.32
CA PHE A 76 -1.80 -24.02 -9.46
C PHE A 76 -0.45 -24.31 -10.13
N VAL A 77 -0.21 -23.78 -11.33
CA VAL A 77 1.06 -23.87 -12.05
C VAL A 77 1.71 -22.50 -12.07
N TYR A 78 2.82 -22.38 -11.34
CA TYR A 78 3.50 -21.11 -11.10
C TYR A 78 4.83 -21.03 -11.84
N ASP A 79 5.07 -19.89 -12.45
CA ASP A 79 6.37 -19.49 -12.97
C ASP A 79 6.90 -18.36 -12.08
N TRP A 80 8.02 -18.63 -11.41
CA TRP A 80 8.61 -17.73 -10.43
C TRP A 80 9.76 -16.91 -11.00
N SER A 81 10.14 -17.07 -12.27
CA SER A 81 11.40 -16.52 -12.81
C SER A 81 11.60 -15.03 -12.48
N GLN A 82 10.58 -14.20 -12.64
CA GLN A 82 10.69 -12.79 -12.31
C GLN A 82 10.75 -12.50 -10.79
N VAL A 83 10.00 -13.24 -9.98
CA VAL A 83 10.09 -13.12 -8.51
C VAL A 83 11.49 -13.50 -8.04
N GLU A 84 12.11 -14.51 -8.67
CA GLU A 84 13.51 -14.88 -8.40
C GLU A 84 14.47 -13.74 -8.78
N GLU A 85 14.27 -13.09 -9.92
CA GLU A 85 15.05 -11.91 -10.32
C GLU A 85 14.93 -10.77 -9.31
N ILE A 86 13.72 -10.47 -8.82
CA ILE A 86 13.49 -9.48 -7.76
C ILE A 86 14.28 -9.85 -6.49
N ILE A 87 14.18 -11.10 -6.02
CA ILE A 87 14.89 -11.57 -4.82
C ILE A 87 16.41 -11.47 -5.00
N ILE A 88 16.93 -11.88 -6.16
CA ILE A 88 18.37 -11.87 -6.44
C ILE A 88 18.90 -10.43 -6.49
N ASN A 89 18.22 -9.55 -7.21
CA ASN A 89 18.63 -8.14 -7.32
C ASN A 89 18.50 -7.42 -5.97
N ALA A 90 17.46 -7.70 -5.19
CA ALA A 90 17.29 -7.12 -3.86
C ALA A 90 18.45 -7.54 -2.94
N LYS A 91 18.82 -8.84 -2.97
CA LYS A 91 19.98 -9.34 -2.22
C LYS A 91 21.29 -8.69 -2.66
N ASN A 92 21.53 -8.56 -3.96
CA ASN A 92 22.76 -7.97 -4.50
C ASN A 92 22.91 -6.49 -4.12
N ASN A 93 21.80 -5.78 -3.97
CA ASN A 93 21.76 -4.36 -3.59
C ASN A 93 21.51 -4.13 -2.09
N CYS A 94 21.49 -5.19 -1.26
CA CYS A 94 21.19 -5.10 0.17
C CYS A 94 19.85 -4.38 0.45
N ILE A 95 18.82 -4.73 -0.31
CA ILE A 95 17.46 -4.23 -0.17
C ILE A 95 16.58 -5.29 0.50
N GLN A 96 15.75 -4.83 1.45
CA GLN A 96 14.65 -5.58 2.03
C GLN A 96 13.37 -5.28 1.26
N VAL A 97 12.64 -6.34 0.91
CA VAL A 97 11.37 -6.25 0.17
C VAL A 97 10.21 -6.55 1.10
N ILE A 98 9.21 -5.68 1.09
CA ILE A 98 7.85 -5.93 1.57
C ILE A 98 7.03 -6.39 0.37
N TRP A 99 6.44 -7.57 0.45
CA TRP A 99 5.86 -8.24 -0.71
C TRP A 99 4.35 -8.07 -0.80
N ASP A 100 3.88 -7.48 -1.89
CA ASP A 100 2.49 -7.50 -2.30
C ASP A 100 2.20 -8.80 -3.09
N ILE A 101 1.33 -9.66 -2.57
CA ILE A 101 0.96 -10.90 -3.28
C ILE A 101 -0.05 -10.60 -4.39
N CYS A 102 -1.02 -9.72 -4.12
CA CYS A 102 -2.02 -9.26 -5.08
C CYS A 102 -2.17 -7.74 -4.97
N HIS A 103 -1.61 -7.03 -5.95
CA HIS A 103 -1.83 -5.60 -6.13
C HIS A 103 -2.79 -5.40 -7.29
N PHE A 104 -4.09 -5.53 -7.00
CA PHE A 104 -5.23 -5.42 -7.94
C PHE A 104 -5.30 -6.43 -9.11
N GLY A 105 -4.19 -7.05 -9.52
CA GLY A 105 -4.18 -8.05 -10.60
C GLY A 105 -4.21 -9.50 -10.12
N PHE A 106 -5.06 -10.27 -10.79
CA PHE A 106 -5.24 -11.72 -10.65
C PHE A 106 -5.52 -12.35 -12.03
N PRO A 107 -5.38 -13.69 -12.18
CA PRO A 107 -5.60 -14.39 -13.45
C PRO A 107 -6.94 -14.06 -14.13
N ASP A 108 -6.94 -13.98 -15.48
CA ASP A 108 -8.12 -13.58 -16.28
C ASP A 108 -9.35 -14.46 -16.08
N ASP A 109 -9.17 -15.71 -15.66
CA ASP A 109 -10.26 -16.66 -15.38
C ASP A 109 -10.87 -16.50 -13.98
N LEU A 110 -10.40 -15.53 -13.20
CA LEU A 110 -10.85 -15.26 -11.84
C LEU A 110 -11.46 -13.86 -11.71
N THR A 111 -12.37 -13.77 -10.75
CA THR A 111 -12.78 -12.51 -10.12
C THR A 111 -12.89 -12.76 -8.61
N PRO A 112 -12.90 -11.72 -7.76
CA PRO A 112 -13.11 -11.90 -6.32
C PRO A 112 -14.36 -12.71 -5.97
N LEU A 113 -15.42 -12.62 -6.78
CA LEU A 113 -16.67 -13.35 -6.58
C LEU A 113 -16.62 -14.81 -7.08
N HIS A 114 -15.58 -15.20 -7.80
CA HIS A 114 -15.44 -16.57 -8.29
C HIS A 114 -15.20 -17.54 -7.12
N PRO A 115 -15.88 -18.70 -7.05
CA PRO A 115 -15.79 -19.61 -5.90
C PRO A 115 -14.39 -20.18 -5.65
N MET A 116 -13.51 -20.17 -6.66
CA MET A 116 -12.11 -20.61 -6.53
C MET A 116 -11.13 -19.48 -6.17
N PHE A 117 -11.57 -18.22 -6.07
CA PHE A 117 -10.67 -17.08 -5.85
C PHE A 117 -9.83 -17.26 -4.58
N ALA A 118 -10.48 -17.41 -3.42
CA ALA A 118 -9.80 -17.62 -2.14
C ALA A 118 -8.91 -18.87 -2.12
N ARG A 119 -9.36 -19.96 -2.76
CA ARG A 119 -8.59 -21.21 -2.83
C ARG A 119 -7.33 -21.06 -3.68
N ARG A 120 -7.42 -20.44 -4.86
CA ARG A 120 -6.24 -20.22 -5.73
C ARG A 120 -5.27 -19.23 -5.11
N PHE A 121 -5.78 -18.15 -4.54
CA PHE A 121 -4.98 -17.16 -3.82
C PHE A 121 -4.21 -17.80 -2.66
N SER A 122 -4.88 -18.56 -1.79
CA SER A 122 -4.21 -19.16 -0.63
C SER A 122 -3.15 -20.20 -1.00
N HIS A 123 -3.34 -20.95 -2.10
CA HIS A 123 -2.31 -21.84 -2.63
C HIS A 123 -1.13 -21.08 -3.25
N LEU A 124 -1.38 -19.95 -3.92
CA LEU A 124 -0.33 -19.05 -4.38
C LEU A 124 0.49 -18.52 -3.20
N CYS A 125 -0.15 -18.03 -2.14
CA CYS A 125 0.54 -17.54 -0.95
C CYS A 125 1.45 -18.63 -0.34
N ARG A 126 0.94 -19.86 -0.22
CA ARG A 126 1.74 -21.01 0.23
C ARG A 126 2.93 -21.28 -0.67
N ALA A 127 2.71 -21.28 -1.98
CA ALA A 127 3.76 -21.56 -2.97
C ALA A 127 4.82 -20.46 -2.99
N PHE A 128 4.42 -19.19 -2.84
CA PHE A 128 5.31 -18.05 -2.70
C PHE A 128 6.22 -18.21 -1.48
N VAL A 129 5.68 -18.52 -0.30
CA VAL A 129 6.51 -18.71 0.91
C VAL A 129 7.52 -19.83 0.74
N LEU A 130 7.11 -20.98 0.21
CA LEU A 130 8.02 -22.08 -0.08
C LEU A 130 9.13 -21.65 -1.05
N LYS A 131 8.77 -20.91 -2.10
CA LYS A 131 9.72 -20.42 -3.08
C LYS A 131 10.69 -19.41 -2.47
N TYR A 132 10.18 -18.41 -1.76
CA TYR A 132 10.99 -17.40 -1.08
C TYR A 132 11.96 -18.05 -0.11
N ARG A 133 11.50 -18.97 0.74
CA ARG A 133 12.35 -19.68 1.71
C ARG A 133 13.42 -20.57 1.07
N SER A 134 13.20 -21.06 -0.14
CA SER A 134 14.24 -21.80 -0.89
C SER A 134 15.42 -20.91 -1.31
N LEU A 135 15.21 -19.60 -1.44
CA LEU A 135 16.24 -18.62 -1.82
C LEU A 135 16.74 -17.78 -0.63
N VAL A 136 15.88 -17.56 0.35
CA VAL A 136 16.11 -16.75 1.56
C VAL A 136 15.61 -17.51 2.79
N PRO A 137 16.35 -18.53 3.28
CA PRO A 137 15.89 -19.41 4.35
C PRO A 137 15.61 -18.68 5.67
N ASP A 138 16.49 -17.74 6.06
CA ASP A 138 16.47 -17.11 7.39
C ASP A 138 16.10 -15.61 7.37
N GLY A 139 15.74 -15.07 6.21
CA GLY A 139 15.42 -13.63 6.08
C GLY A 139 14.09 -13.27 6.73
N GLU A 140 13.97 -12.04 7.23
CA GLU A 140 12.65 -11.52 7.59
C GLU A 140 11.75 -11.47 6.34
N LEU A 141 10.48 -11.83 6.50
CA LEU A 141 9.49 -11.80 5.43
C LEU A 141 8.26 -11.04 5.93
N THR A 142 8.06 -9.85 5.35
CA THR A 142 6.86 -9.04 5.54
C THR A 142 6.03 -9.12 4.26
N VAL A 143 4.74 -9.41 4.41
CA VAL A 143 3.83 -9.62 3.28
C VAL A 143 2.57 -8.79 3.48
N THR A 144 2.14 -8.17 2.39
CA THR A 144 0.81 -7.62 2.17
C THR A 144 0.06 -8.58 1.25
N PRO A 145 -0.84 -9.43 1.78
CA PRO A 145 -1.59 -10.38 0.96
C PRO A 145 -2.34 -9.70 -0.20
N ILE A 146 -3.16 -8.69 0.08
CA ILE A 146 -3.91 -7.96 -0.95
C ILE A 146 -3.82 -6.48 -0.64
N ASN A 147 -3.36 -5.68 -1.59
CA ASN A 147 -3.30 -4.23 -1.45
C ASN A 147 -4.71 -3.61 -1.51
N GLU A 148 -4.98 -2.66 -0.61
CA GLU A 148 -6.21 -1.86 -0.55
C GLU A 148 -7.49 -2.63 -0.86
N VAL A 149 -7.83 -3.58 0.01
CA VAL A 149 -9.07 -4.36 -0.13
C VAL A 149 -10.28 -3.43 -0.18
N SER A 150 -10.32 -2.35 0.60
CA SER A 150 -11.44 -1.40 0.53
C SER A 150 -11.54 -0.68 -0.82
N PHE A 151 -10.42 -0.22 -1.37
CA PHE A 151 -10.41 0.47 -2.66
C PHE A 151 -10.74 -0.48 -3.80
N LEU A 152 -10.11 -1.66 -3.86
CA LEU A 152 -10.40 -2.69 -4.86
C LEU A 152 -11.88 -3.14 -4.82
N SER A 153 -12.46 -3.22 -3.62
CA SER A 153 -13.87 -3.54 -3.44
C SER A 153 -14.79 -2.48 -4.02
N TRP A 154 -14.50 -1.20 -3.81
CA TRP A 154 -15.26 -0.12 -4.43
C TRP A 154 -15.03 -0.08 -5.95
N LEU A 155 -13.78 -0.13 -6.40
CA LEU A 155 -13.40 0.00 -7.79
C LEU A 155 -14.06 -1.10 -8.65
N GLY A 156 -13.96 -2.36 -8.22
CA GLY A 156 -14.53 -3.49 -8.94
C GLY A 156 -15.98 -3.83 -8.58
N GLY A 157 -16.43 -3.47 -7.37
CA GLY A 157 -17.75 -3.82 -6.84
C GLY A 157 -18.84 -2.76 -7.08
N ASP A 158 -18.46 -1.48 -7.13
CA ASP A 158 -19.38 -0.35 -7.19
C ASP A 158 -19.14 0.56 -8.41
N ALA A 159 -17.88 0.83 -8.74
CA ALA A 159 -17.49 1.81 -9.76
C ALA A 159 -17.32 1.23 -11.17
N LYS A 160 -17.24 -0.11 -11.30
CA LYS A 160 -16.90 -0.81 -12.55
C LYS A 160 -15.54 -0.42 -13.16
N GLY A 161 -14.58 0.02 -12.34
CA GLY A 161 -13.24 0.39 -12.81
C GLY A 161 -12.31 -0.81 -13.03
N THR A 162 -12.61 -1.95 -12.43
CA THR A 162 -11.84 -3.20 -12.66
C THR A 162 -12.73 -4.44 -12.46
N SER A 163 -12.21 -5.62 -12.78
CA SER A 163 -12.88 -6.90 -12.55
C SER A 163 -13.27 -7.04 -11.06
N PRO A 164 -14.55 -7.35 -10.71
CA PRO A 164 -15.58 -7.98 -11.53
C PRO A 164 -16.55 -7.04 -12.29
N TYR A 165 -16.28 -5.75 -12.41
CA TYR A 165 -17.13 -4.78 -13.12
C TYR A 165 -18.58 -4.69 -12.61
N CYS A 166 -18.76 -4.81 -11.30
CA CYS A 166 -20.05 -4.80 -10.64
C CYS A 166 -20.54 -3.38 -10.29
N VAL A 167 -21.80 -3.28 -9.87
CA VAL A 167 -22.39 -2.07 -9.28
C VAL A 167 -23.11 -2.47 -8.01
N ASN A 168 -22.96 -1.67 -6.94
CA ASN A 168 -23.60 -1.89 -5.65
C ASN A 168 -23.30 -3.29 -5.06
N GLN A 169 -22.11 -3.83 -5.33
CA GLN A 169 -21.62 -5.10 -4.77
C GLN A 169 -20.25 -4.94 -4.08
N GLY A 170 -19.87 -3.72 -3.69
CA GLY A 170 -18.63 -3.48 -2.97
C GLY A 170 -18.49 -4.31 -1.70
N TRP A 171 -19.58 -4.57 -0.98
CA TRP A 171 -19.55 -5.41 0.22
C TRP A 171 -19.26 -6.89 -0.11
N GLU A 172 -19.91 -7.46 -1.11
CA GLU A 172 -19.71 -8.85 -1.54
C GLU A 172 -18.27 -9.06 -2.03
N VAL A 173 -17.74 -8.10 -2.80
CA VAL A 173 -16.34 -8.13 -3.24
C VAL A 173 -15.40 -8.05 -2.04
N LYS A 174 -15.62 -7.12 -1.09
CA LYS A 174 -14.84 -7.00 0.15
C LYS A 174 -14.82 -8.29 0.95
N TYR A 175 -16.00 -8.89 1.14
CA TYR A 175 -16.15 -10.14 1.88
C TYR A 175 -15.30 -11.27 1.28
N MET A 176 -15.34 -11.43 -0.05
CA MET A 176 -14.61 -12.49 -0.73
C MET A 176 -13.10 -12.21 -0.81
N LEU A 177 -12.69 -10.95 -0.97
CA LEU A 177 -11.29 -10.54 -0.86
C LEU A 177 -10.76 -10.82 0.55
N MET A 178 -11.49 -10.47 1.60
CA MET A 178 -11.08 -10.74 2.98
C MET A 178 -11.04 -12.24 3.31
N LYS A 179 -11.94 -13.03 2.74
CA LYS A 179 -11.85 -14.49 2.83
C LYS A 179 -10.54 -15.00 2.22
N ALA A 180 -10.18 -14.53 1.02
CA ALA A 180 -8.91 -14.86 0.39
C ALA A 180 -7.71 -14.39 1.22
N TYR A 181 -7.76 -13.15 1.73
CA TYR A 181 -6.73 -12.55 2.58
C TYR A 181 -6.43 -13.43 3.79
N ILE A 182 -7.47 -13.85 4.53
CA ILE A 182 -7.33 -14.67 5.74
C ILE A 182 -6.86 -16.09 5.40
N GLU A 183 -7.45 -16.75 4.39
CA GLU A 183 -7.00 -18.08 3.95
C GLU A 183 -5.54 -18.06 3.47
N GLY A 184 -5.12 -16.96 2.82
CA GLY A 184 -3.73 -16.74 2.41
C GLY A 184 -2.78 -16.63 3.61
N ILE A 185 -3.14 -15.85 4.64
CA ILE A 185 -2.35 -15.75 5.87
C ILE A 185 -2.19 -17.10 6.55
N GLU A 186 -3.28 -17.85 6.67
CA GLU A 186 -3.25 -19.17 7.31
C GLU A 186 -2.29 -20.11 6.57
N MET A 187 -2.40 -20.19 5.25
CA MET A 187 -1.53 -21.03 4.42
C MET A 187 -0.06 -20.59 4.42
N MET A 188 0.23 -19.28 4.56
CA MET A 188 1.60 -18.79 4.73
C MET A 188 2.15 -19.15 6.12
N LYS A 189 1.38 -18.88 7.19
CA LYS A 189 1.82 -19.11 8.56
C LYS A 189 1.88 -20.59 8.93
N GLU A 190 1.19 -21.48 8.22
CA GLU A 190 1.39 -22.93 8.30
C GLU A 190 2.79 -23.37 7.88
N ILE A 191 3.38 -22.69 6.88
CA ILE A 191 4.74 -22.96 6.41
C ILE A 191 5.77 -22.26 7.27
N ASP A 192 5.51 -20.99 7.60
CA ASP A 192 6.40 -20.17 8.40
C ASP A 192 5.59 -19.22 9.31
N PRO A 193 5.45 -19.55 10.60
CA PRO A 193 4.70 -18.74 11.55
C PRO A 193 5.37 -17.40 11.87
N THR A 194 6.62 -17.18 11.43
CA THR A 194 7.38 -15.94 11.69
C THR A 194 7.10 -14.82 10.69
N ILE A 195 6.37 -15.11 9.60
CA ILE A 195 5.97 -14.12 8.59
C ILE A 195 5.15 -13.02 9.24
N LYS A 196 5.49 -11.77 8.94
CA LYS A 196 4.78 -10.58 9.40
C LYS A 196 3.80 -10.13 8.34
N ILE A 197 2.56 -9.87 8.76
CA ILE A 197 1.51 -9.36 7.88
C ILE A 197 1.37 -7.85 8.06
N MET A 198 1.49 -7.12 6.95
CA MET A 198 1.22 -5.68 6.87
C MET A 198 -0.01 -5.47 6.01
N THR A 199 -1.08 -4.92 6.60
CA THR A 199 -2.23 -4.42 5.82
C THR A 199 -1.83 -3.16 5.07
N THR A 200 -2.52 -2.81 4.00
CA THR A 200 -2.37 -1.51 3.31
C THR A 200 -3.74 -1.03 2.88
N GLU A 201 -4.24 0.02 3.52
CA GLU A 201 -5.57 0.56 3.26
C GLU A 201 -5.52 2.09 3.13
N PRO A 202 -6.40 2.71 2.32
CA PRO A 202 -6.54 4.16 2.28
C PRO A 202 -6.86 4.72 3.67
N LEU A 203 -6.10 5.70 4.12
CA LEU A 203 -6.34 6.44 5.34
C LEU A 203 -7.12 7.70 5.03
N VAL A 204 -8.42 7.67 5.30
CA VAL A 204 -9.34 8.70 4.83
C VAL A 204 -9.95 9.51 5.96
N ASN A 205 -10.42 10.70 5.64
CA ASN A 205 -11.22 11.53 6.53
C ASN A 205 -12.49 12.00 5.81
N ILE A 206 -13.63 11.51 6.27
CA ILE A 206 -14.93 11.83 5.67
C ILE A 206 -15.74 12.66 6.66
N ILE A 207 -16.06 13.90 6.28
CA ILE A 207 -16.83 14.83 7.12
C ILE A 207 -18.16 15.20 6.47
N SER A 208 -19.09 15.75 7.24
CA SER A 208 -20.34 16.28 6.70
C SER A 208 -20.10 17.61 6.01
N SER A 209 -20.72 17.83 4.84
CA SER A 209 -20.81 19.14 4.20
C SER A 209 -21.65 20.15 5.01
N ASN A 210 -22.54 19.65 5.88
CA ASN A 210 -23.31 20.45 6.80
C ASN A 210 -23.00 20.04 8.25
N LEU A 211 -22.01 20.70 8.85
CA LEU A 211 -21.59 20.47 10.23
C LEU A 211 -22.62 20.93 11.27
N SER A 212 -23.60 21.74 10.88
CA SER A 212 -24.66 22.22 11.77
C SER A 212 -25.82 21.23 11.92
N ASP A 213 -25.93 20.24 11.03
CA ASP A 213 -26.93 19.18 11.09
C ASP A 213 -26.35 17.89 11.71
N PRO A 214 -26.76 17.53 12.95
CA PRO A 214 -26.25 16.33 13.61
C PRO A 214 -26.49 15.03 12.84
N PHE A 215 -27.56 14.95 12.04
CA PHE A 215 -27.85 13.74 11.27
C PHE A 215 -26.88 13.55 10.11
N SER A 216 -26.56 14.63 9.38
CA SER A 216 -25.55 14.61 8.34
C SER A 216 -24.16 14.30 8.90
N VAL A 217 -23.82 14.86 10.08
CA VAL A 217 -22.57 14.54 10.81
C VAL A 217 -22.50 13.05 11.16
N LEU A 218 -23.58 12.48 11.69
CA LEU A 218 -23.63 11.05 12.03
C LEU A 218 -23.40 10.17 10.79
N LYS A 219 -24.06 10.48 9.67
CA LYS A 219 -23.90 9.73 8.41
C LYS A 219 -22.49 9.81 7.84
N ALA A 220 -21.89 11.00 7.84
CA ALA A 220 -20.50 11.16 7.41
C ALA A 220 -19.55 10.37 8.30
N ASN A 221 -19.79 10.35 9.61
CA ASN A 221 -19.02 9.52 10.53
C ASN A 221 -19.23 8.02 10.27
N GLU A 222 -20.45 7.55 10.00
CA GLU A 222 -20.68 6.16 9.58
C GLU A 222 -19.84 5.80 8.36
N LYS A 223 -19.76 6.68 7.36
CA LYS A 223 -18.89 6.52 6.19
C LYS A 223 -17.40 6.55 6.52
N HIS A 224 -16.96 7.48 7.37
CA HIS A 224 -15.58 7.54 7.85
C HIS A 224 -15.15 6.21 8.51
N GLN A 225 -16.03 5.57 9.28
CA GLN A 225 -15.74 4.32 9.97
C GLN A 225 -15.67 3.10 9.02
N GLU A 226 -16.18 3.18 7.78
CA GLU A 226 -16.12 2.07 6.81
C GLU A 226 -14.68 1.70 6.43
N GLN A 227 -13.73 2.63 6.53
CA GLN A 227 -12.30 2.39 6.25
C GLN A 227 -11.69 1.33 7.17
N PHE A 228 -12.23 1.17 8.38
CA PHE A 228 -11.71 0.22 9.37
C PHE A 228 -12.23 -1.21 9.18
N GLN A 229 -13.21 -1.44 8.29
CA GLN A 229 -13.84 -2.74 8.12
C GLN A 229 -12.84 -3.86 7.79
N VAL A 230 -11.79 -3.59 7.01
CA VAL A 230 -10.75 -4.56 6.68
C VAL A 230 -9.99 -5.00 7.95
N LEU A 231 -9.59 -4.06 8.80
CA LEU A 231 -8.93 -4.35 10.07
C LEU A 231 -9.86 -5.10 11.04
N GLU A 232 -11.14 -4.72 11.08
CA GLU A 232 -12.13 -5.36 11.94
C GLU A 232 -12.45 -6.80 11.47
N ILE A 233 -12.50 -7.07 10.16
CA ILE A 233 -12.63 -8.42 9.62
C ILE A 233 -11.38 -9.25 9.91
N LEU A 234 -10.20 -8.67 9.65
CA LEU A 234 -8.92 -9.36 9.84
C LEU A 234 -8.69 -9.76 11.30
N THR A 235 -9.12 -8.92 12.24
CA THR A 235 -9.02 -9.19 13.68
C THR A 235 -10.16 -10.05 14.23
N GLY A 236 -11.17 -10.38 13.40
CA GLY A 236 -12.31 -11.21 13.75
C GLY A 236 -13.44 -10.50 14.51
N LYS A 237 -13.40 -9.17 14.63
CA LYS A 237 -14.46 -8.37 15.25
C LYS A 237 -15.67 -8.21 14.32
N LEU A 238 -15.43 -8.15 13.01
CA LEU A 238 -16.43 -8.17 11.95
C LEU A 238 -16.31 -9.49 11.16
N CYS A 239 -17.44 -10.02 10.65
CA CYS A 239 -17.47 -11.31 9.93
C CYS A 239 -16.63 -12.43 10.60
N PRO A 240 -16.86 -12.75 11.90
CA PRO A 240 -16.04 -13.71 12.64
C PRO A 240 -16.02 -15.11 12.00
N GLU A 241 -17.03 -15.46 11.19
CA GLU A 241 -17.09 -16.69 10.42
C GLU A 241 -15.99 -16.81 9.35
N LEU A 242 -15.36 -15.69 8.95
CA LEU A 242 -14.16 -15.69 8.10
C LEU A 242 -12.88 -16.07 8.85
N ARG A 243 -12.96 -16.24 10.18
CA ARG A 243 -11.88 -16.74 11.05
C ARG A 243 -10.68 -15.77 11.18
N GLY A 244 -10.93 -14.47 11.05
CA GLY A 244 -9.95 -13.44 11.39
C GLY A 244 -9.49 -13.56 12.86
N LYS A 245 -8.26 -13.15 13.13
CA LYS A 245 -7.66 -13.21 14.48
C LYS A 245 -6.77 -11.99 14.73
N PRO A 246 -6.72 -11.43 15.95
CA PRO A 246 -5.90 -10.27 16.27
C PRO A 246 -4.39 -10.43 15.95
N GLU A 247 -3.87 -11.66 15.97
CA GLU A 247 -2.50 -12.01 15.60
C GLU A 247 -2.22 -12.00 14.08
N TYR A 248 -3.25 -11.89 13.23
CA TYR A 248 -3.07 -11.73 11.78
C TYR A 248 -2.69 -10.30 11.39
N LEU A 249 -2.82 -9.35 12.32
CA LEU A 249 -2.45 -7.95 12.12
C LEU A 249 -1.12 -7.67 12.87
N ASP A 250 0.01 -7.83 12.18
CA ASP A 250 1.32 -7.54 12.74
C ASP A 250 1.64 -6.04 12.64
N MET A 251 1.29 -5.41 11.51
CA MET A 251 1.46 -3.97 11.22
C MET A 251 0.31 -3.41 10.39
N ILE A 252 0.09 -2.10 10.50
CA ILE A 252 -0.89 -1.37 9.70
C ILE A 252 -0.15 -0.45 8.72
N GLY A 253 -0.21 -0.76 7.43
CA GLY A 253 0.12 0.16 6.37
C GLY A 253 -1.07 1.06 6.07
N VAL A 254 -0.82 2.35 5.93
CA VAL A 254 -1.79 3.35 5.53
C VAL A 254 -1.34 4.04 4.25
N ASN A 255 -2.25 4.18 3.29
CA ASN A 255 -2.03 4.92 2.06
C ASN A 255 -2.63 6.31 2.21
N PHE A 256 -1.85 7.36 1.97
CA PHE A 256 -2.27 8.75 2.18
C PHE A 256 -1.90 9.65 1.01
N TYR A 257 -2.92 10.15 0.33
CA TYR A 257 -2.85 11.00 -0.85
C TYR A 257 -3.63 12.30 -0.66
N ASN A 258 -3.44 13.23 -1.58
CA ASN A 258 -3.99 14.60 -1.53
C ASN A 258 -5.53 14.65 -1.56
N ASP A 259 -6.17 13.60 -2.03
CA ASP A 259 -7.61 13.48 -2.22
C ASP A 259 -8.27 12.55 -1.17
N ASN A 260 -7.53 12.08 -0.17
CA ASN A 260 -8.03 11.16 0.84
C ASN A 260 -8.94 11.81 1.91
N GLN A 261 -9.26 13.09 1.76
CA GLN A 261 -10.20 13.78 2.66
C GLN A 261 -11.27 14.48 1.86
N TRP A 262 -12.54 14.21 2.16
CA TRP A 262 -13.66 14.76 1.41
C TRP A 262 -14.93 14.92 2.27
N THR A 263 -15.90 15.67 1.71
CA THR A 263 -17.23 15.84 2.31
C THR A 263 -18.22 14.78 1.84
N PHE A 264 -19.16 14.39 2.70
CA PHE A 264 -20.27 13.51 2.36
C PHE A 264 -21.62 14.24 2.49
N PRO A 265 -22.57 14.03 1.56
CA PRO A 265 -22.51 13.16 0.37
C PRO A 265 -21.94 13.81 -0.91
N GLU A 266 -21.48 15.06 -0.86
CA GLU A 266 -21.12 15.83 -2.06
C GLU A 266 -19.78 15.41 -2.70
N HIS A 267 -18.95 14.65 -1.99
CA HIS A 267 -17.62 14.19 -2.42
C HIS A 267 -16.70 15.34 -2.83
N GLN A 268 -16.77 16.48 -2.13
CA GLN A 268 -15.84 17.57 -2.36
C GLN A 268 -14.55 17.32 -1.59
N PHE A 269 -13.42 17.26 -2.31
CA PHE A 269 -12.11 17.12 -1.68
C PHE A 269 -11.78 18.33 -0.80
N ILE A 270 -11.20 18.04 0.36
CA ILE A 270 -10.72 19.05 1.30
C ILE A 270 -9.29 19.39 0.90
N PRO A 271 -8.98 20.66 0.58
CA PRO A 271 -7.66 21.04 0.10
C PRO A 271 -6.60 20.95 1.20
N TRP A 272 -5.48 20.30 0.89
CA TRP A 272 -4.35 20.11 1.80
C TRP A 272 -3.41 21.32 1.87
N ASN A 273 -3.38 22.14 0.82
CA ASN A 273 -2.46 23.29 0.63
C ASN A 273 -3.17 24.66 0.61
N GLU A 274 -4.40 24.74 1.12
CA GLU A 274 -5.13 26.02 1.15
C GLU A 274 -4.47 27.03 2.10
N THR A 275 -4.52 28.33 1.75
CA THR A 275 -4.02 29.41 2.62
C THR A 275 -5.12 30.43 2.89
N PRO A 276 -5.60 30.57 4.14
CA PRO A 276 -5.20 29.82 5.34
C PRO A 276 -5.59 28.32 5.27
N PRO A 277 -4.94 27.43 6.05
CA PRO A 277 -5.27 26.00 6.05
C PRO A 277 -6.76 25.76 6.30
N SER A 278 -7.35 24.85 5.53
CA SER A 278 -8.74 24.48 5.71
C SER A 278 -8.98 23.98 7.14
N PRO A 279 -9.98 24.50 7.87
CA PRO A 279 -10.30 24.01 9.22
C PRO A 279 -10.85 22.57 9.22
N HIS A 280 -11.11 22.03 8.04
CA HIS A 280 -11.67 20.71 7.80
C HIS A 280 -10.60 19.66 7.47
N TRP A 281 -9.39 20.09 7.09
CA TRP A 281 -8.28 19.19 6.85
C TRP A 281 -7.74 18.65 8.17
N ARG A 282 -7.70 17.34 8.30
CA ARG A 282 -7.03 16.67 9.43
C ARG A 282 -5.58 16.40 9.06
N SER A 283 -4.67 16.64 10.00
CA SER A 283 -3.26 16.30 9.79
C SER A 283 -3.07 14.78 9.72
N LEU A 284 -2.08 14.33 8.95
CA LEU A 284 -1.70 12.91 8.86
C LEU A 284 -1.39 12.34 10.25
N HIS A 285 -0.70 13.10 11.09
CA HIS A 285 -0.44 12.74 12.47
C HIS A 285 -1.74 12.45 13.23
N SER A 286 -2.75 13.33 13.16
CA SER A 286 -4.01 13.10 13.88
C SER A 286 -4.77 11.86 13.41
N LEU A 287 -4.63 11.50 12.12
CA LEU A 287 -5.25 10.30 11.55
C LEU A 287 -4.49 9.04 11.99
N ILE A 288 -3.15 9.06 11.94
CA ILE A 288 -2.29 7.97 12.42
C ILE A 288 -2.46 7.73 13.92
N GLU A 289 -2.62 8.80 14.71
CA GLU A 289 -2.89 8.68 16.15
C GLU A 289 -4.23 7.98 16.42
N GLU A 290 -5.29 8.30 15.66
CA GLU A 290 -6.58 7.61 15.76
C GLU A 290 -6.45 6.10 15.48
N VAL A 291 -5.75 5.74 14.40
CA VAL A 291 -5.47 4.34 14.06
C VAL A 291 -4.69 3.65 15.18
N PHE A 292 -3.64 4.30 15.70
CA PHE A 292 -2.81 3.73 16.75
C PHE A 292 -3.60 3.52 18.06
N ILE A 293 -4.44 4.47 18.45
CA ILE A 293 -5.29 4.36 19.65
C ILE A 293 -6.26 3.17 19.51
N ASN A 294 -6.82 2.95 18.32
CA ASN A 294 -7.82 1.90 18.10
C ASN A 294 -7.22 0.49 18.03
N TYR A 295 -5.99 0.35 17.53
CA TYR A 295 -5.41 -0.96 17.23
C TYR A 295 -4.12 -1.30 18.00
N GLY A 296 -3.37 -0.29 18.47
CA GLY A 296 -2.13 -0.48 19.22
C GLY A 296 -1.03 -1.21 18.46
N LYS A 297 -1.04 -1.16 17.12
CA LYS A 297 -0.08 -1.82 16.22
C LYS A 297 0.88 -0.80 15.60
N PRO A 298 2.11 -1.21 15.25
CA PRO A 298 3.01 -0.36 14.47
C PRO A 298 2.38 0.06 13.13
N ILE A 299 2.69 1.29 12.72
CA ILE A 299 2.12 1.91 11.52
C ILE A 299 3.23 2.20 10.51
N VAL A 300 2.94 2.01 9.23
CA VAL A 300 3.78 2.40 8.10
C VAL A 300 2.94 3.30 7.20
N LEU A 301 3.44 4.46 6.80
CA LEU A 301 2.86 5.17 5.66
C LEU A 301 3.31 4.40 4.41
N SER A 302 2.45 3.51 3.91
CA SER A 302 2.78 2.51 2.91
C SER A 302 2.73 3.04 1.48
N GLU A 303 2.00 4.13 1.25
CA GLU A 303 1.97 4.83 -0.04
C GLU A 303 1.68 6.32 0.16
N THR A 304 2.43 7.15 -0.55
CA THR A 304 2.12 8.57 -0.71
C THR A 304 2.91 9.16 -1.89
N SER A 305 2.27 10.03 -2.66
CA SER A 305 2.87 10.93 -3.65
C SER A 305 1.80 11.93 -4.12
N ILE A 306 2.16 12.82 -5.04
CA ILE A 306 1.23 13.67 -5.77
C ILE A 306 1.82 13.88 -7.18
N PRO A 307 1.02 14.05 -8.24
CA PRO A 307 1.53 14.36 -9.57
C PRO A 307 2.13 15.77 -9.70
N GLU A 308 3.00 15.92 -10.69
CA GLU A 308 3.48 17.18 -11.27
C GLU A 308 4.12 18.17 -10.27
N ASP A 309 3.76 19.45 -10.37
CA ASP A 309 4.44 20.59 -9.73
C ASP A 309 4.29 20.60 -8.20
N ASN A 310 3.27 19.94 -7.67
CA ASN A 310 3.02 19.91 -6.22
C ASN A 310 3.89 18.88 -5.48
N ARG A 311 4.71 18.09 -6.19
CA ARG A 311 5.55 17.03 -5.61
C ARG A 311 6.42 17.53 -4.45
N ARG A 312 7.07 18.68 -4.62
CA ARG A 312 7.93 19.25 -3.58
C ARG A 312 7.14 19.57 -2.32
N ASP A 313 6.12 20.41 -2.45
CA ASP A 313 5.31 20.90 -1.33
C ASP A 313 4.63 19.75 -0.58
N TRP A 314 4.18 18.73 -1.31
CA TRP A 314 3.61 17.52 -0.72
C TRP A 314 4.65 16.74 0.10
N LEU A 315 5.84 16.50 -0.46
CA LEU A 315 6.91 15.79 0.24
C LEU A 315 7.42 16.58 1.46
N GLU A 316 7.46 17.91 1.41
CA GLU A 316 7.79 18.75 2.56
C GLU A 316 6.75 18.59 3.68
N MET A 317 5.46 18.65 3.33
CA MET A 317 4.35 18.42 4.26
C MET A 317 4.39 17.02 4.88
N ILE A 318 4.56 15.97 4.06
CA ILE A 318 4.68 14.59 4.54
C ILE A 318 5.89 14.41 5.46
N SER A 319 7.03 15.00 5.10
CA SER A 319 8.24 14.95 5.93
C SER A 319 8.00 15.57 7.31
N ASP A 320 7.35 16.74 7.37
CA ASP A 320 7.04 17.42 8.63
C ASP A 320 6.03 16.63 9.48
N GLU A 321 4.98 16.07 8.87
CA GLU A 321 4.01 15.21 9.54
C GLU A 321 4.66 13.94 10.09
N CYS A 322 5.52 13.27 9.31
CA CYS A 322 6.27 12.10 9.76
C CYS A 322 7.14 12.43 11.00
N LEU A 323 7.86 13.55 10.98
CA LEU A 323 8.68 13.98 12.11
C LEU A 323 7.83 14.36 13.32
N SER A 324 6.61 14.87 13.11
CA SER A 324 5.62 15.16 14.16
C SER A 324 5.17 13.87 14.86
N ILE A 325 4.82 12.84 14.08
CA ILE A 325 4.43 11.51 14.58
C ILE A 325 5.57 10.88 15.37
N LEU A 326 6.78 10.87 14.82
CA LEU A 326 7.95 10.24 15.44
C LEU A 326 8.27 10.83 16.83
N LYS A 327 8.02 12.13 17.05
CA LYS A 327 8.21 12.80 18.35
C LYS A 327 7.22 12.36 19.43
N THR A 328 6.11 11.71 19.08
CA THR A 328 5.09 11.28 20.04
C THR A 328 5.37 9.92 20.67
N GLY A 329 6.27 9.13 20.07
CA GLY A 329 6.55 7.75 20.48
C GLY A 329 5.57 6.71 19.92
N ILE A 330 4.67 7.09 19.01
CA ILE A 330 3.92 6.11 18.19
C ILE A 330 4.95 5.25 17.42
N PRO A 331 4.83 3.91 17.40
CA PRO A 331 5.69 3.01 16.64
C PRO A 331 5.44 3.15 15.13
N PHE A 332 5.92 4.27 14.58
CA PHE A 332 5.83 4.59 13.16
C PHE A 332 7.11 4.11 12.47
N TYR A 333 6.97 3.10 11.61
CA TYR A 333 8.08 2.28 11.14
C TYR A 333 8.65 2.73 9.79
N GLY A 334 7.91 3.51 9.02
CA GLY A 334 8.44 4.09 7.79
C GLY A 334 7.47 4.93 6.99
N CYS A 335 8.02 5.55 5.96
CA CYS A 335 7.35 6.40 4.98
C CYS A 335 7.76 5.94 3.59
N CYS A 336 6.82 5.42 2.81
CA CYS A 336 7.04 4.87 1.49
C CYS A 336 6.55 5.83 0.41
N ILE A 337 7.48 6.31 -0.42
CA ILE A 337 7.14 7.11 -1.60
C ILE A 337 6.64 6.15 -2.68
N TYR A 338 5.38 6.33 -3.09
CA TYR A 338 4.70 5.43 -4.03
C TYR A 338 3.91 6.22 -5.09
N PRO A 339 4.18 6.00 -6.39
CA PRO A 339 5.24 5.14 -6.89
C PRO A 339 6.60 5.87 -6.84
N ILE A 340 7.70 5.13 -6.79
CA ILE A 340 9.04 5.72 -6.78
C ILE A 340 9.55 6.06 -8.19
N ILE A 341 9.16 5.24 -9.16
CA ILE A 341 9.30 5.51 -10.59
C ILE A 341 7.92 5.95 -11.08
N ASP A 342 7.90 6.91 -11.99
CA ASP A 342 6.68 7.39 -12.62
C ASP A 342 5.92 6.26 -13.31
N ARG A 343 4.61 6.47 -13.47
CA ARG A 343 3.70 5.49 -14.06
C ARG A 343 2.67 6.19 -14.94
N PRO A 344 2.12 5.48 -15.94
CA PRO A 344 0.95 5.96 -16.64
C PRO A 344 -0.33 5.79 -15.81
N ASP A 345 -1.39 6.42 -16.31
CA ASP A 345 -2.75 6.17 -15.90
C ASP A 345 -3.16 4.71 -16.19
N TRP A 346 -4.06 4.17 -15.38
CA TRP A 346 -4.52 2.80 -15.52
C TRP A 346 -5.48 2.60 -16.69
N ASP A 347 -6.36 3.56 -16.95
CA ASP A 347 -7.33 3.48 -18.04
C ASP A 347 -6.77 4.05 -19.34
N PHE A 348 -5.87 5.04 -19.24
CA PHE A 348 -5.23 5.68 -20.38
C PHE A 348 -3.70 5.57 -20.33
N PRO A 349 -3.10 4.42 -20.74
CA PRO A 349 -1.66 4.15 -20.59
C PRO A 349 -0.70 5.11 -21.33
N ASP A 350 -1.23 5.99 -22.18
CA ASP A 350 -0.48 7.04 -22.87
C ASP A 350 -0.35 8.33 -22.02
N GLU A 351 -1.14 8.46 -20.93
CA GLU A 351 -1.12 9.62 -20.03
C GLU A 351 -0.25 9.31 -18.80
N TRP A 352 0.86 10.02 -18.63
CA TRP A 352 1.80 9.81 -17.53
C TRP A 352 1.59 10.83 -16.40
N HIS A 353 1.61 10.35 -15.16
CA HIS A 353 1.22 11.17 -14.00
C HIS A 353 2.34 12.09 -13.51
N HIS A 354 3.61 11.79 -13.81
CA HIS A 354 4.77 12.52 -13.30
C HIS A 354 4.75 12.63 -11.78
N SER A 355 4.47 11.50 -11.11
CA SER A 355 4.30 11.42 -9.65
C SER A 355 5.47 10.75 -8.92
N GLY A 356 6.40 10.15 -9.67
CA GLY A 356 7.57 9.46 -9.14
C GLY A 356 8.68 10.42 -8.67
N LEU A 357 9.70 9.86 -8.00
CA LEU A 357 11.00 10.54 -7.84
C LEU A 357 11.80 10.49 -9.16
N TRP A 358 11.64 9.42 -9.92
CA TRP A 358 12.20 9.26 -11.25
C TRP A 358 11.09 9.25 -12.30
N ASP A 359 11.04 10.30 -13.10
CA ASP A 359 10.15 10.43 -14.25
C ASP A 359 10.63 9.55 -15.42
N ILE A 360 9.68 9.16 -16.27
CA ILE A 360 9.95 8.52 -17.56
C ILE A 360 9.43 9.44 -18.65
N THR A 361 10.33 10.25 -19.22
CA THR A 361 9.99 11.26 -20.24
C THR A 361 10.14 10.73 -21.67
N ASN A 362 10.96 9.69 -21.86
CA ASN A 362 11.15 9.01 -23.14
C ASN A 362 10.60 7.58 -23.10
N LEU A 363 9.47 7.35 -23.78
CA LEU A 363 8.75 6.07 -23.77
C LEU A 363 9.44 4.96 -24.58
N GLU A 364 10.44 5.30 -25.42
CA GLU A 364 11.22 4.30 -26.16
C GLU A 364 12.39 3.76 -25.32
N THR A 365 13.10 4.65 -24.62
CA THR A 365 14.27 4.27 -23.81
C THR A 365 13.91 3.90 -22.37
N LEU A 366 12.80 4.44 -21.86
CA LEU A 366 12.36 4.35 -20.47
C LEU A 366 13.43 4.78 -19.48
N GLU A 367 14.22 5.79 -19.85
CA GLU A 367 15.25 6.32 -18.96
C GLU A 367 14.61 7.00 -17.74
N ARG A 368 15.29 6.86 -16.59
CA ARG A 368 14.84 7.43 -15.31
C ARG A 368 15.43 8.84 -15.19
N GLU A 369 14.59 9.85 -15.28
CA GLU A 369 14.95 11.26 -15.08
C GLU A 369 14.59 11.67 -13.65
N ILE A 370 15.58 12.08 -12.85
CA ILE A 370 15.32 12.39 -11.45
C ILE A 370 14.67 13.76 -11.28
N HIS A 371 13.57 13.82 -10.53
CA HIS A 371 12.97 15.09 -10.12
C HIS A 371 13.78 15.71 -8.97
N GLN A 372 14.66 16.66 -9.34
CA GLN A 372 15.67 17.22 -8.44
C GLN A 372 15.08 17.85 -7.17
N GLU A 373 13.94 18.53 -7.27
CA GLU A 373 13.30 19.18 -6.11
C GLU A 373 12.79 18.15 -5.09
N SER A 374 12.20 17.04 -5.57
CA SER A 374 11.80 15.93 -4.69
C SER A 374 13.02 15.27 -4.03
N LEU A 375 14.12 15.10 -4.77
CA LEU A 375 15.35 14.53 -4.21
C LEU A 375 15.88 15.38 -3.04
N GLU A 376 15.91 16.70 -3.21
CA GLU A 376 16.39 17.63 -2.16
C GLU A 376 15.58 17.50 -0.87
N VAL A 377 14.25 17.43 -0.98
CA VAL A 377 13.35 17.26 0.16
C VAL A 377 13.59 15.92 0.85
N LEU A 378 13.70 14.82 0.08
CA LEU A 378 13.93 13.49 0.65
C LEU A 378 15.30 13.36 1.33
N GLN A 379 16.34 13.97 0.76
CA GLN A 379 17.67 14.02 1.39
C GLN A 379 17.64 14.84 2.68
N ASP A 380 16.94 15.97 2.70
CA ASP A 380 16.75 16.75 3.92
C ASP A 380 16.00 15.95 5.00
N PHE A 381 14.91 15.30 4.61
CA PHE A 381 14.11 14.45 5.49
C PHE A 381 14.94 13.33 6.12
N GLN A 382 15.75 12.62 5.33
CA GLN A 382 16.67 11.61 5.84
C GLN A 382 17.69 12.16 6.85
N ARG A 383 18.21 13.38 6.63
CA ARG A 383 19.09 14.04 7.62
C ARG A 383 18.33 14.35 8.91
N ARG A 384 17.11 14.86 8.81
CA ARG A 384 16.26 15.21 9.97
C ARG A 384 15.86 13.99 10.79
N ILE A 385 15.54 12.85 10.15
CA ILE A 385 15.25 11.58 10.83
C ILE A 385 16.45 11.13 11.68
N LYS A 386 17.68 11.21 11.13
CA LYS A 386 18.91 10.81 11.84
C LYS A 386 19.16 11.61 13.12
N LEU A 387 18.62 12.83 13.23
CA LEU A 387 18.75 13.68 14.41
C LEU A 387 17.76 13.32 15.53
N ILE A 388 16.70 12.55 15.24
CA ILE A 388 15.64 12.23 16.21
C ILE A 388 16.03 11.10 17.18
N ASN A 389 17.18 10.42 16.97
CA ASN A 389 17.67 9.29 17.80
C ASN A 389 16.59 8.21 18.03
N PHE A 390 16.48 7.25 17.11
CA PHE A 390 15.69 6.02 17.30
C PHE A 390 16.50 4.95 18.03
#